data_AF-A0AA38XUH9-F1
#
_entry.id   AF-A0AA38XUH9-F1
#
_cell.length_a   1.000
_cell.length_b   1.000
_cell.length_c   1.000
_cell.angle_alpha   90.00
_cell.angle_beta   90.00
_cell.angle_gamma   90.00
#
_symmetry.space_group_name_H-M   'P 1'
#
loop_
_entity.id
_entity.type
_entity.pdbx_description
1 polymer ?
#
loop_
_entity_poly.entity_id
_entity_poly.type
_entity_poly.pdbx_seq_one_letter_code
_entity_poly.pdbx_strand_id
1 'polypeptide(L)'
;MKFGKLFAPLLLVALAGCSSPKDDGSKKALLNCMSAIQSASGNPSATKVPYSKDWGTAGEHYFAWPAGSGLILATKDGAAQPASASCITSASGIVTDVTINGSEVPIR
;
A
#
# COMPACT_ATOMS: atom_id res chain seq x y z
N MET A 1 -21.75 -65.08 -12.55
CA MET A 1 -20.87 -64.43 -13.55
C MET A 1 -20.87 -62.94 -13.29
N LYS A 2 -19.69 -62.32 -13.27
CA LYS A 2 -19.37 -61.01 -12.67
C LYS A 2 -19.90 -59.82 -13.51
N PHE A 3 -20.47 -58.84 -12.81
CA PHE A 3 -20.90 -57.54 -13.34
C PHE A 3 -19.72 -56.73 -13.89
N GLY A 4 -19.95 -56.13 -15.06
CA GLY A 4 -18.97 -55.31 -15.77
C GLY A 4 -18.99 -53.82 -15.39
N LYS A 5 -18.03 -53.14 -16.01
CA LYS A 5 -17.88 -51.70 -16.26
C LYS A 5 -17.43 -50.83 -15.08
N LEU A 6 -16.09 -50.69 -15.05
CA LEU A 6 -15.30 -49.47 -14.87
C LEU A 6 -16.11 -48.19 -14.56
N PHE A 7 -15.98 -47.70 -13.34
CA PHE A 7 -16.14 -46.28 -13.00
C PHE A 7 -14.98 -45.88 -12.11
N ALA A 8 -13.98 -45.22 -12.71
CA ALA A 8 -12.98 -44.46 -11.97
C ALA A 8 -13.63 -43.11 -11.60
N PRO A 9 -13.69 -42.71 -10.32
CA PRO A 9 -14.04 -41.35 -9.99
C PRO A 9 -12.80 -40.46 -10.21
N LEU A 10 -12.99 -39.47 -11.07
CA LEU A 10 -12.03 -38.38 -11.33
C LEU A 10 -11.57 -37.75 -10.01
N LEU A 11 -10.25 -37.53 -9.90
CA LEU A 11 -9.68 -36.56 -8.97
C LEU A 11 -10.29 -35.17 -9.27
N LEU A 12 -11.12 -34.66 -8.36
CA LEU A 12 -11.40 -33.22 -8.27
C LEU A 12 -10.51 -32.65 -7.17
N VAL A 13 -9.30 -32.25 -7.56
CA VAL A 13 -8.49 -31.31 -6.76
C VAL A 13 -9.11 -29.94 -6.95
N ALA A 14 -9.95 -29.51 -6.00
CA ALA A 14 -10.38 -28.13 -5.91
C ALA A 14 -9.20 -27.28 -5.38
N LEU A 15 -8.33 -26.85 -6.28
CA LEU A 15 -7.46 -25.71 -6.04
C LEU A 15 -8.36 -24.46 -5.97
N ALA A 16 -8.88 -24.16 -4.77
CA ALA A 16 -9.36 -22.84 -4.43
C ALA A 16 -8.15 -21.90 -4.31
N GLY A 17 -7.47 -21.68 -5.44
CA GLY A 17 -6.54 -20.58 -5.62
C GLY A 17 -7.35 -19.31 -5.83
N CYS A 18 -7.98 -18.79 -4.78
CA CYS A 18 -8.44 -17.40 -4.77
C CYS A 18 -7.22 -16.48 -4.65
N SER A 19 -6.40 -16.43 -5.71
CA SER A 19 -5.49 -15.31 -5.91
C SER A 19 -6.36 -14.13 -6.33
N SER A 20 -6.90 -13.42 -5.33
CA SER A 20 -7.61 -12.17 -5.56
C SER A 20 -6.69 -11.22 -6.34
N PRO A 21 -7.17 -10.49 -7.35
CA PRO A 21 -6.41 -9.41 -7.97
C PRO A 21 -6.34 -8.26 -6.95
N LYS A 22 -5.42 -8.37 -6.00
CA LYS A 22 -5.18 -7.38 -4.93
C LYS A 22 -4.14 -6.34 -5.37
N ASP A 23 -3.87 -6.22 -6.67
CA ASP A 23 -2.69 -5.51 -7.17
C ASP A 23 -2.97 -4.08 -7.65
N ASP A 24 -4.17 -3.77 -8.14
CA ASP A 24 -4.45 -2.43 -8.69
C ASP A 24 -4.85 -1.42 -7.62
N GLY A 25 -5.63 -1.87 -6.61
CA GLY A 25 -6.07 -1.04 -5.48
C GLY A 25 -4.90 -0.61 -4.59
N SER A 26 -4.04 -1.56 -4.19
CA SER A 26 -2.88 -1.29 -3.33
C SER A 26 -1.85 -0.38 -4.01
N LYS A 27 -1.64 -0.49 -5.33
CA LYS A 27 -0.75 0.41 -6.08
C LYS A 27 -1.28 1.83 -6.11
N LYS A 28 -2.57 2.01 -6.43
CA LYS A 28 -3.22 3.32 -6.41
C LYS A 28 -3.16 3.94 -5.02
N ALA A 29 -3.44 3.16 -3.98
CA ALA A 29 -3.37 3.60 -2.59
C ALA A 29 -1.96 4.06 -2.20
N LEU A 30 -0.93 3.29 -2.56
CA LEU A 30 0.45 3.66 -2.32
C LEU A 30 0.81 4.99 -3.02
N LEU A 31 0.47 5.12 -4.30
CA LEU A 31 0.74 6.35 -5.07
C LEU A 31 0.03 7.57 -4.46
N ASN A 32 -1.22 7.40 -4.01
CA ASN A 32 -1.95 8.46 -3.35
C ASN A 32 -1.31 8.87 -2.02
N CYS A 33 -0.85 7.91 -1.21
CA CYS A 33 -0.09 8.18 0.00
C CYS A 33 1.22 8.90 -0.27
N MET A 34 1.99 8.44 -1.26
CA MET A 34 3.24 9.08 -1.67
C MET A 34 2.99 10.51 -2.13
N SER A 35 1.94 10.74 -2.93
CA SER A 35 1.54 12.07 -3.39
C SER A 35 1.09 12.96 -2.24
N ALA A 36 0.36 12.44 -1.26
CA ALA A 36 -0.06 13.21 -0.09
C ALA A 36 1.15 13.68 0.72
N ILE A 37 2.11 12.79 0.98
CA ILE A 37 3.37 13.12 1.67
C ILE A 37 4.18 14.16 0.88
N GLN A 38 4.28 14.00 -0.44
CA GLN A 38 4.96 14.97 -1.31
C GLN A 38 4.27 16.34 -1.29
N SER A 39 2.94 16.38 -1.35
CA SER A 39 2.18 17.63 -1.34
C SER A 39 2.27 18.37 0.00
N ALA A 40 2.51 17.64 1.09
CA ALA A 40 2.69 18.20 2.42
C ALA A 40 4.09 18.79 2.64
N SER A 41 5.05 18.51 1.74
CA SER A 41 6.42 19.00 1.88
C SER A 41 6.57 20.45 1.41
N GLY A 42 7.67 21.08 1.82
CA GLY A 42 7.99 22.44 1.38
C GLY A 42 8.43 22.52 -0.08
N ASN A 43 8.97 21.42 -0.62
CA ASN A 43 9.34 21.29 -2.02
C ASN A 43 8.99 19.88 -2.53
N PRO A 44 7.79 19.68 -3.10
CA PRO A 44 7.32 18.37 -3.55
C PRO A 44 8.25 17.72 -4.58
N SER A 45 8.84 18.52 -5.48
CA SER A 45 9.70 18.03 -6.56
C SER A 45 11.03 17.45 -6.07
N ALA A 46 11.53 17.92 -4.92
CA ALA A 46 12.74 17.44 -4.29
C ALA A 46 12.47 16.39 -3.19
N THR A 47 11.21 16.08 -2.92
CA THR A 47 10.81 15.12 -1.88
C THR A 47 10.85 13.70 -2.41
N LYS A 48 11.58 12.83 -1.71
CA LYS A 48 11.74 11.41 -2.05
C LYS A 48 10.95 10.55 -1.08
N VAL A 49 9.88 9.94 -1.58
CA VAL A 49 9.14 8.90 -0.86
C VAL A 49 9.49 7.56 -1.49
N PRO A 50 10.16 6.63 -0.79
CA PRO A 50 10.48 5.32 -1.35
C PRO A 50 9.23 4.43 -1.39
N TYR A 51 9.32 3.30 -2.08
CA TYR A 51 8.27 2.28 -2.01
C TYR A 51 8.06 1.81 -0.57
N SER A 52 6.81 1.63 -0.16
CA SER A 52 6.44 0.94 1.07
C SER A 52 5.47 -0.18 0.73
N LYS A 53 5.63 -1.33 1.38
CA LYS A 53 4.67 -2.42 1.25
C LYS A 53 3.37 -2.07 1.96
N ASP A 54 2.28 -2.59 1.43
CA ASP A 54 0.97 -2.52 2.05
C ASP A 54 0.90 -3.50 3.23
N TRP A 55 0.55 -2.96 4.39
CA TRP A 55 0.33 -3.66 5.66
C TRP A 55 -1.14 -3.62 6.08
N GLY A 56 -2.01 -3.05 5.25
CA GLY A 56 -3.43 -2.94 5.50
C GLY A 56 -4.15 -4.29 5.53
N THR A 57 -5.29 -4.31 6.19
CA THR A 57 -6.17 -5.48 6.27
C THR A 57 -7.38 -5.33 5.34
N ALA A 58 -8.34 -6.25 5.38
CA ALA A 58 -9.52 -6.15 4.52
C ALA A 58 -10.36 -4.92 4.87
N GLY A 59 -10.32 -3.89 4.01
CA GLY A 59 -11.08 -2.64 4.15
C GLY A 59 -10.26 -1.37 3.99
N GLU A 60 -8.93 -1.46 4.14
CA GLU A 60 -8.01 -0.33 4.06
C GLU A 60 -6.64 -0.76 3.55
N HIS A 61 -5.84 0.22 3.16
CA HIS A 61 -4.41 0.05 2.90
C HIS A 61 -3.63 0.84 3.93
N TYR A 62 -2.52 0.28 4.41
CA TYR A 62 -1.66 0.93 5.39
C TYR A 62 -0.22 0.88 4.92
N PHE A 63 0.42 2.05 4.84
CA PHE A 63 1.81 2.19 4.42
C PHE A 63 2.59 2.91 5.49
N ALA A 64 3.81 2.44 5.75
CA ALA A 64 4.68 3.03 6.75
C ALA A 64 6.10 3.24 6.20
N TRP A 65 6.67 4.39 6.52
CA TRP A 65 8.04 4.78 6.27
C TRP A 65 8.70 5.06 7.61
N PRO A 66 9.29 4.05 8.27
CA PRO A 66 9.99 4.26 9.54
C PRO A 66 11.23 5.14 9.33
N ALA A 67 11.74 5.71 10.42
CA ALA A 67 13.00 6.43 10.39
C ALA A 67 14.12 5.56 9.79
N GLY A 68 14.89 6.12 8.85
CA GLY A 68 15.93 5.39 8.13
C GLY A 68 15.46 4.58 6.92
N SER A 69 14.17 4.58 6.58
CA SER A 69 13.63 3.92 5.37
C SER A 69 13.99 4.61 4.05
N GLY A 70 14.63 5.78 4.11
CA GLY A 70 14.99 6.56 2.93
C GLY A 70 13.93 7.56 2.47
N LEU A 71 12.88 7.78 3.29
CA LEU A 71 11.99 8.94 3.16
C LEU A 71 12.76 10.22 3.47
N ILE A 72 12.82 11.12 2.49
CA ILE A 72 13.48 12.42 2.60
C ILE A 72 12.47 13.51 2.23
N LEU A 73 12.20 14.42 3.17
CA LEU A 73 11.35 15.59 2.93
C LEU A 73 12.21 16.79 2.59
N ALA A 74 11.86 17.47 1.50
CA ALA A 74 12.50 18.71 1.13
C ALA A 74 11.70 19.91 1.65
N THR A 75 12.41 20.89 2.20
CA THR A 75 11.87 22.16 2.67
C THR A 75 11.95 23.22 1.56
N LYS A 76 11.26 24.36 1.75
CA LYS A 76 11.17 25.43 0.74
C LYS A 76 12.51 26.06 0.38
N ASP A 77 13.44 26.09 1.33
CA ASP A 77 14.82 26.55 1.20
C ASP A 77 15.75 25.51 0.56
N GLY A 78 15.23 24.33 0.18
CA GLY A 78 15.99 23.28 -0.49
C GLY A 78 16.76 22.37 0.46
N ALA A 79 16.64 22.54 1.78
CA ALA A 79 17.17 21.55 2.72
C ALA A 79 16.38 20.23 2.60
N ALA A 80 17.07 19.11 2.76
CA ALA A 80 16.50 17.78 2.65
C ALA A 80 16.77 17.01 3.95
N GLN A 81 15.70 16.58 4.62
CA GLN A 81 15.80 15.95 5.94
C GLN A 81 15.21 14.55 5.92
N PRO A 82 15.87 13.55 6.55
CA PRO A 82 15.26 12.27 6.83
C PRO A 82 13.98 12.44 7.64
N ALA A 83 12.94 11.70 7.27
CA ALA A 83 11.66 11.74 7.96
C ALA A 83 11.11 10.34 8.18
N SER A 84 10.06 10.27 8.99
CA SER A 84 9.16 9.13 9.07
C SER A 84 7.75 9.55 8.64
N ALA A 85 6.99 8.58 8.14
CA ALA A 85 5.59 8.81 7.84
C ALA A 85 4.77 7.53 7.94
N SER A 86 3.47 7.69 8.11
CA SER A 86 2.48 6.64 7.92
C SER A 86 1.30 7.19 7.15
N CYS A 87 0.62 6.32 6.40
CA CYS A 87 -0.55 6.70 5.62
C CYS A 87 -1.56 5.57 5.60
N ILE A 88 -2.84 5.91 5.78
CA ILE A 88 -3.98 5.01 5.66
C ILE A 88 -4.85 5.48 4.51
N THR A 89 -5.34 4.53 3.71
CA THR A 89 -6.36 4.79 2.70
C THR A 89 -7.52 3.82 2.84
N SER A 90 -8.73 4.22 2.47
CA SER A 90 -9.83 3.27 2.23
C SER A 90 -9.47 2.22 1.17
N ALA A 91 -10.23 1.12 1.08
CA ALA A 91 -10.06 0.11 0.02
C ALA A 91 -10.11 0.65 -1.42
N SER A 92 -10.67 1.85 -1.65
CA SER A 92 -10.73 2.51 -2.96
C SER A 92 -9.48 3.37 -3.29
N GLY A 93 -8.56 3.47 -2.33
CA GLY A 93 -7.34 4.28 -2.40
C GLY A 93 -7.53 5.74 -1.97
N ILE A 94 -8.69 6.13 -1.42
CA ILE A 94 -8.88 7.49 -0.85
C ILE A 94 -8.05 7.59 0.43
N VAL A 95 -7.14 8.56 0.49
CA VAL A 95 -6.33 8.82 1.68
C VAL A 95 -7.23 9.33 2.81
N THR A 96 -7.15 8.67 3.97
CA THR A 96 -7.96 9.00 5.14
C THR A 96 -7.13 9.50 6.30
N ASP A 97 -5.85 9.11 6.36
CA ASP A 97 -4.91 9.57 7.39
C ASP A 97 -3.51 9.67 6.80
N VAL A 98 -2.79 10.73 7.15
CA VAL A 98 -1.36 10.87 6.88
C VAL A 98 -0.72 11.47 8.13
N THR A 99 0.31 10.79 8.63
CA THR A 99 1.16 11.31 9.71
C THR A 99 2.58 11.44 9.19
N ILE A 100 3.22 12.58 9.44
CA ILE A 100 4.61 12.86 9.10
C ILE A 100 5.35 13.27 10.38
N ASN A 101 6.46 12.59 10.71
CA ASN A 101 7.24 12.84 11.92
C ASN A 101 6.39 12.88 13.20
N GLY A 102 5.37 12.03 13.27
CA GLY A 102 4.42 11.95 14.39
C GLY A 102 3.36 13.05 14.44
N SER A 103 3.29 13.94 13.43
CA SER A 103 2.26 14.97 13.31
C SER A 103 1.28 14.65 12.18
N GLU A 104 -0.02 14.76 12.47
CA GLU A 104 -1.07 14.57 11.47
C GLU A 104 -1.04 15.68 10.41
N VAL A 105 -1.22 15.30 9.15
CA VAL A 105 -1.28 16.20 8.01
C VAL A 105 -2.74 16.34 7.58
N PRO A 106 -3.31 17.56 7.55
CA PRO A 106 -4.68 17.76 7.11
C PRO A 106 -4.89 17.29 5.67
N ILE A 107 -5.82 16.37 5.48
CA ILE A 107 -6.21 15.86 4.17
C ILE A 107 -7.22 16.86 3.58
N ARG A 108 -6.96 17.34 2.36
CA ARG A 108 -7.79 18.33 1.66
C ARG A 108 -8.50 17.71 0.47
#